data_AF-A0A5B0ER46-F1
#
_entry.id   AF-A0A5B0ER46-F1
#
_cell.length_a   1.000
_cell.length_b   1.000
_cell.length_c   1.000
_cell.angle_alpha   90.00
_cell.angle_beta   90.00
_cell.angle_gamma   90.00
#
_symmetry.space_group_name_H-M   'P 1'
#
loop_
_entity.id
_entity.type
_entity.pdbx_description
1 polymer ?
#
loop_
_entity_poly.entity_id
_entity_poly.type
_entity_poly.pdbx_seq_one_letter_code
_entity_poly.pdbx_strand_id
1 'polypeptide(L)'
;MPLLTWDPFDLIAVLGVFPSLDEFETSHRYVIEQGTVRLKLTIWQYDSDVEIQVSEASLPNPIIKYTMLGCPGIRVVDDKRGKFLEFAASNTFTGRYDGYSVIPYGLRLWVEPQILLEPFTYASA
;
A
#
# COMPACT_ATOMS: atom_id res chain seq x y z
N MET A 1 16.56 -9.99 -0.55
CA MET A 1 15.54 -9.39 -1.45
C MET A 1 15.96 -7.96 -1.76
N PRO A 2 15.68 -7.42 -2.96
CA PRO A 2 15.87 -5.99 -3.19
C PRO A 2 15.00 -5.19 -2.20
N LEU A 3 15.51 -4.03 -1.76
CA LEU A 3 14.78 -3.15 -0.84
C LEU A 3 13.48 -2.65 -1.50
N LEU A 4 12.42 -2.57 -0.70
CA LEU A 4 11.16 -1.92 -1.06
C LEU A 4 11.44 -0.52 -1.61
N THR A 5 10.95 -0.25 -2.81
CA THR A 5 11.07 1.08 -3.42
C THR A 5 9.78 1.86 -3.22
N TRP A 6 9.85 2.93 -2.43
CA TRP A 6 8.74 3.77 -2.02
C TRP A 6 9.28 5.11 -1.49
N ASP A 7 8.41 6.13 -1.42
CA ASP A 7 8.73 7.43 -0.80
C ASP A 7 7.67 7.75 0.29
N PRO A 8 8.07 7.96 1.55
CA PRO A 8 7.14 8.26 2.64
C PRO A 8 6.38 9.57 2.44
N PHE A 9 6.96 10.59 1.81
CA PHE A 9 6.29 11.86 1.54
C PHE A 9 5.21 11.71 0.48
N ASP A 10 5.46 10.92 -0.55
CA ASP A 10 4.47 10.60 -1.57
C ASP A 10 3.29 9.84 -0.95
N LEU A 11 3.55 8.89 -0.05
CA LEU A 11 2.50 8.18 0.67
C LEU A 11 1.67 9.12 1.56
N ILE A 12 2.31 10.02 2.31
CA ILE A 12 1.60 11.04 3.09
C ILE A 12 0.72 11.90 2.19
N ALA A 13 1.21 12.28 1.00
CA ALA A 13 0.46 13.09 0.06
C ALA A 13 -0.77 12.36 -0.54
N VAL A 14 -0.78 11.03 -0.57
CA VAL A 14 -1.94 10.21 -0.99
C VAL A 14 -2.87 9.91 0.17
N LEU A 15 -2.30 9.52 1.32
CA LEU A 15 -3.05 9.01 2.47
C LEU A 15 -3.59 10.11 3.38
N GLY A 16 -3.03 11.32 3.29
CA GLY A 16 -3.43 12.49 4.08
C GLY A 16 -3.09 12.40 5.57
N VAL A 17 -2.32 11.39 5.98
CA VAL A 17 -1.95 11.14 7.38
C VAL A 17 -0.46 10.81 7.50
N PHE A 18 0.15 11.21 8.61
CA PHE A 18 1.51 10.82 8.95
C PHE A 18 1.53 9.40 9.55
N PRO A 19 2.58 8.60 9.29
CA PRO A 19 2.70 7.29 9.91
C PRO A 19 3.09 7.42 11.39
N SER A 20 2.62 6.49 12.21
CA SER A 20 3.28 6.16 13.47
C SER A 20 4.45 5.22 13.19
N LEU A 21 5.61 5.50 13.77
CA LEU A 21 6.80 4.66 13.70
C LEU A 21 6.88 3.74 14.93
N ASP A 22 7.52 2.59 14.80
CA ASP A 22 7.93 1.76 15.95
C ASP A 22 9.19 2.33 16.63
N GLU A 23 9.57 1.75 17.77
CA GLU A 23 10.73 2.19 18.58
C GLU A 23 12.04 2.26 17.78
N PHE A 24 12.20 1.38 16.81
CA PHE A 24 13.40 1.30 15.97
C PHE A 24 13.22 1.92 14.58
N GLU A 25 12.06 2.54 14.31
CA GLU A 25 11.71 3.13 13.00
C GLU A 25 11.90 2.14 11.83
N THR A 26 11.66 0.86 12.10
CA THR A 26 11.73 -0.23 11.11
C THR A 26 10.42 -0.42 10.35
N SER A 27 9.34 0.16 10.88
CA SER A 27 8.01 0.06 10.31
C SER A 27 7.27 1.40 10.32
N HIS A 28 6.49 1.62 9.26
CA HIS A 28 5.61 2.78 9.12
C HIS A 28 4.17 2.30 9.11
N ARG A 29 3.37 2.81 10.05
CA ARG A 29 1.95 2.46 10.16
C ARG A 29 1.06 3.67 9.93
N TYR A 30 0.27 3.61 8.87
CA TYR A 30 -0.75 4.60 8.54
C TYR A 30 -2.11 4.07 8.98
N VAL A 31 -2.91 4.93 9.62
CA VAL A 31 -4.29 4.61 10.03
C VAL A 31 -5.21 5.67 9.46
N ILE A 32 -6.17 5.24 8.65
CA ILE A 32 -7.18 6.10 8.03
C ILE A 32 -8.55 5.61 8.51
N GLU A 33 -9.41 6.55 8.93
CA GLU A 33 -10.76 6.26 9.41
C GLU A 33 -11.79 7.00 8.56
N GLN A 34 -12.81 6.28 8.10
CA GLN A 34 -13.95 6.82 7.37
C GLN A 34 -15.24 6.23 7.92
N GLY A 35 -15.96 7.02 8.72
CA GLY A 35 -17.10 6.53 9.47
C GLY A 35 -16.68 5.41 10.42
N THR A 36 -17.27 4.22 10.28
CA THR A 36 -16.93 3.04 11.11
C THR A 36 -15.87 2.14 10.49
N VAL A 37 -15.42 2.44 9.26
CA VAL A 37 -14.37 1.69 8.57
C VAL A 37 -13.00 2.27 8.92
N ARG A 38 -12.07 1.40 9.29
CA ARG A 38 -10.67 1.72 9.55
C ARG A 38 -9.77 0.94 8.61
N LEU A 39 -8.91 1.65 7.89
CA LEU A 39 -7.81 1.11 7.12
C LEU A 39 -6.51 1.25 7.93
N LYS A 40 -5.74 0.18 8.03
CA LYS A 40 -4.38 0.18 8.58
C LYS A 40 -3.43 -0.37 7.52
N LEU A 41 -2.50 0.47 7.09
CA LEU A 41 -1.39 0.10 6.20
C LEU A 41 -0.11 0.05 7.05
N THR A 42 0.55 -1.10 7.08
CA THR A 42 1.85 -1.28 7.76
C THR A 42 2.91 -1.64 6.72
N ILE A 43 4.02 -0.92 6.72
CA ILE A 43 5.16 -1.14 5.83
C ILE A 43 6.36 -1.49 6.70
N TRP A 44 6.94 -2.68 6.52
CA TRP A 44 8.23 -3.06 7.11
C TRP A 44 9.32 -2.86 6.06
N GLN A 45 9.96 -1.69 6.09
CA GLN A 45 10.79 -1.22 4.98
C GLN A 45 12.03 -2.10 4.72
N TYR A 46 12.57 -2.74 5.75
CA TYR A 46 13.77 -3.57 5.64
C TYR A 46 13.46 -5.00 5.20
N ASP A 47 12.29 -5.54 5.58
CA ASP A 47 11.80 -6.85 5.14
C ASP A 47 11.14 -6.79 3.76
N SER A 48 10.81 -5.58 3.30
CA SER A 48 10.04 -5.32 2.09
C SER A 48 8.63 -5.91 2.16
N ASP A 49 8.06 -5.96 3.35
CA ASP A 49 6.73 -6.48 3.58
C ASP A 49 5.72 -5.35 3.73
N VAL A 50 4.52 -5.57 3.22
CA VAL A 50 3.40 -4.64 3.32
C VAL A 50 2.17 -5.39 3.80
N GLU A 51 1.51 -4.89 4.84
CA GLU A 51 0.22 -5.40 5.31
C GLU A 51 -0.85 -4.33 5.22
N ILE A 52 -2.00 -4.72 4.70
CA ILE A 52 -3.21 -3.92 4.63
C ILE A 52 -4.30 -4.62 5.43
N GLN A 53 -4.84 -3.93 6.43
CA GLN A 53 -6.01 -4.37 7.17
C GLN A 53 -7.15 -3.38 6.99
N VAL A 54 -8.34 -3.87 6.68
CA VAL A 54 -9.59 -3.09 6.72
C VAL A 54 -10.46 -3.72 7.78
N SER A 55 -10.87 -2.92 8.75
CA SER A 55 -11.74 -3.34 9.84
C SER A 55 -12.97 -2.44 9.90
N GLU A 56 -14.05 -2.96 10.45
CA GLU A 56 -15.23 -2.17 10.81
C GLU A 56 -15.43 -2.29 12.32
N ALA A 57 -15.75 -1.17 12.97
CA ALA A 57 -15.69 -1.03 14.43
C ALA A 57 -16.58 -2.01 15.22
N SER A 58 -17.68 -2.48 14.62
CA SER A 58 -18.60 -3.44 15.25
C SER A 58 -18.17 -4.90 15.08
N LEU A 59 -17.18 -5.18 14.23
CA LEU A 59 -16.71 -6.53 13.96
C LEU A 59 -15.47 -6.89 14.79
N PRO A 60 -15.39 -8.13 15.31
CA PRO A 60 -14.27 -8.54 16.16
C PRO A 60 -12.97 -8.79 15.38
N ASN A 61 -13.05 -8.99 14.06
CA ASN A 61 -11.93 -9.28 13.17
C ASN A 61 -11.92 -8.31 11.98
N PRO A 62 -10.75 -8.05 11.36
CA PRO A 62 -10.68 -7.32 10.11
C PRO A 62 -11.53 -7.99 9.02
N ILE A 63 -12.22 -7.17 8.23
CA ILE A 63 -12.92 -7.60 7.01
C ILE A 63 -11.89 -8.05 5.98
N ILE A 64 -10.79 -7.30 5.86
CA ILE A 64 -9.65 -7.63 5.00
C ILE A 64 -8.40 -7.66 5.86
N LYS A 65 -7.61 -8.71 5.70
CA LYS A 65 -6.21 -8.76 6.13
C LYS A 65 -5.40 -9.34 4.98
N TYR A 66 -4.58 -8.51 4.36
CA TYR A 66 -3.79 -8.85 3.19
C TYR A 66 -2.32 -8.52 3.43
N THR A 67 -1.45 -9.50 3.23
CA THR A 67 -0.01 -9.38 3.47
C THR A 67 0.74 -9.69 2.18
N MET A 68 1.55 -8.75 1.71
CA MET A 68 2.45 -8.87 0.58
C MET A 68 3.87 -9.03 1.10
N LEU A 69 4.42 -10.24 0.98
CA LEU A 69 5.79 -10.53 1.37
C LEU A 69 6.75 -10.19 0.23
N GLY A 70 7.85 -9.50 0.51
CA GLY A 70 8.83 -9.13 -0.51
C GLY A 70 8.25 -8.28 -1.66
N CYS A 71 7.41 -7.31 -1.31
CA CYS A 71 6.86 -6.29 -2.21
C CYS A 71 8.01 -5.49 -2.85
N PRO A 72 8.15 -5.48 -4.18
CA PRO A 72 9.21 -4.73 -4.86
C PRO A 72 9.09 -3.21 -4.71
N GLY A 73 7.86 -2.71 -4.60
CA GLY A 73 7.63 -1.28 -4.46
C GLY A 73 6.17 -0.87 -4.39
N ILE A 74 6.01 0.37 -3.95
CA ILE A 74 4.74 1.09 -3.86
C ILE A 74 4.86 2.28 -4.79
N ARG A 75 3.96 2.36 -5.76
CA ARG A 75 3.92 3.46 -6.73
C ARG A 75 2.74 4.37 -6.42
N VAL A 76 2.99 5.67 -6.36
CA VAL A 76 1.91 6.67 -6.34
C VAL A 76 1.44 6.93 -7.76
N VAL A 77 0.14 6.83 -7.97
CA VAL A 77 -0.52 7.15 -9.23
C VAL A 77 -1.43 8.34 -9.01
N ASP A 78 -1.34 9.33 -9.88
CA ASP A 78 -2.20 10.50 -9.95
C ASP A 78 -2.61 10.68 -11.41
N ASP A 79 -3.78 10.16 -11.77
CA ASP A 79 -4.31 10.24 -13.13
C ASP A 79 -5.81 10.57 -13.13
N LYS A 80 -6.47 10.44 -14.30
CA LYS A 80 -7.89 10.77 -14.47
C LYS A 80 -8.84 9.94 -13.58
N ARG A 81 -8.38 8.82 -13.02
CA ARG A 81 -9.11 7.97 -12.06
C ARG A 81 -9.00 8.50 -10.62
N GLY A 82 -8.17 9.52 -10.39
CA GLY A 82 -7.85 10.05 -9.08
C GLY A 82 -6.45 9.65 -8.61
N LYS A 83 -6.19 9.90 -7.33
CA LYS A 83 -4.90 9.67 -6.67
C LYS A 83 -4.96 8.42 -5.78
N PHE A 84 -4.04 7.48 -6.00
CA PHE A 84 -4.04 6.17 -5.32
C PHE A 84 -2.65 5.54 -5.28
N LEU A 85 -2.54 4.46 -4.49
CA LEU A 85 -1.32 3.64 -4.40
C LEU A 85 -1.48 2.37 -5.24
N GLU A 86 -0.44 1.99 -5.99
CA GLU A 86 -0.26 0.66 -6.57
C GLU A 86 0.82 -0.10 -5.78
N PHE A 87 0.48 -1.28 -5.28
CA PHE A 87 1.41 -2.19 -4.63
C PHE A 87 1.80 -3.31 -5.60
N ALA A 88 3.10 -3.47 -5.84
CA ALA A 88 3.59 -4.58 -6.66
C ALA A 88 3.49 -5.89 -5.88
N ALA A 89 2.92 -6.91 -6.51
CA ALA A 89 2.96 -8.26 -5.97
C ALA A 89 4.40 -8.78 -5.89
N SER A 90 4.61 -9.84 -5.12
CA SER A 90 5.93 -10.45 -5.02
C SER A 90 6.38 -11.01 -6.38
N ASN A 91 7.68 -10.91 -6.65
CA ASN A 91 8.32 -11.39 -7.90
C ASN A 91 7.79 -10.74 -9.19
N THR A 92 7.10 -9.60 -9.11
CA THR A 92 6.61 -8.87 -10.30
C THR A 92 7.74 -8.38 -11.21
N PHE A 93 8.94 -8.13 -10.68
CA PHE A 93 10.09 -7.64 -11.45
C PHE A 93 11.29 -8.58 -11.32
N THR A 94 12.04 -8.75 -12.41
CA THR A 94 13.34 -9.43 -12.40
C THR A 94 14.43 -8.45 -11.97
N GLY A 95 14.48 -8.13 -10.67
CA GLY A 95 15.46 -7.22 -10.09
C GLY A 95 14.85 -6.14 -9.19
N ARG A 96 15.60 -5.07 -8.95
CA ARG A 96 15.13 -3.93 -8.17
C ARG A 96 14.15 -3.10 -9.01
N TYR A 97 12.97 -2.87 -8.48
CA TYR A 97 12.00 -1.94 -9.06
C TYR A 97 12.53 -0.51 -8.96
N ASP A 98 12.30 0.30 -10.00
CA ASP A 98 12.87 1.65 -10.14
C ASP A 98 12.00 2.73 -9.50
N GLY A 99 10.77 2.41 -9.08
CA GLY A 99 9.79 3.35 -8.54
C GLY A 99 8.86 3.96 -9.59
N TYR A 100 9.18 3.85 -10.88
CA TYR A 100 8.53 4.57 -11.97
C TYR A 100 7.87 3.65 -13.00
N SER A 101 8.45 2.46 -13.21
CA SER A 101 7.97 1.46 -14.14
C SER A 101 6.53 1.06 -13.83
N VAL A 102 5.74 0.76 -14.86
CA VAL A 102 4.35 0.34 -14.64
C VAL A 102 4.35 -1.02 -13.93
N ILE A 103 3.63 -1.11 -12.81
CA ILE A 103 3.38 -2.38 -12.13
C ILE A 103 2.34 -3.16 -12.96
N PRO A 104 2.64 -4.35 -13.50
CA PRO A 104 1.73 -5.08 -14.37
C PRO A 104 0.53 -5.70 -13.62
N TYR A 105 0.67 -6.07 -12.35
CA TYR A 105 -0.41 -6.60 -11.53
C TYR A 105 -0.12 -6.42 -10.04
N GLY A 106 -1.17 -6.36 -9.23
CA GLY A 106 -1.05 -6.16 -7.80
C GLY A 106 -2.35 -5.70 -7.15
N LEU A 107 -2.23 -4.81 -6.18
CA LEU A 107 -3.36 -4.23 -5.45
C LEU A 107 -3.31 -2.71 -5.56
N ARG A 108 -4.47 -2.08 -5.73
CA ARG A 108 -4.62 -0.63 -5.63
C ARG A 108 -5.35 -0.25 -4.36
N LEU A 109 -4.98 0.91 -3.81
CA LEU A 109 -5.62 1.51 -2.65
C LEU A 109 -5.93 2.98 -2.91
N TRP A 110 -7.22 3.32 -2.87
CA TRP A 110 -7.69 4.69 -2.75
C TRP A 110 -8.11 4.96 -1.31
N VAL A 111 -7.94 6.19 -0.87
CA VAL A 111 -8.55 6.71 0.36
C VAL A 111 -9.47 7.90 0.11
N GLU A 112 -9.41 8.53 -1.06
CA GLU A 112 -10.29 9.63 -1.48
C GLU A 112 -10.96 9.24 -2.81
N PRO A 113 -12.29 9.32 -2.95
CA PRO A 113 -13.27 9.79 -1.95
C PRO A 113 -13.63 8.76 -0.87
N GLN A 114 -13.15 7.52 -1.01
CA GLN A 114 -13.41 6.46 -0.05
C GLN A 114 -12.27 5.44 -0.02
N ILE A 115 -12.16 4.69 1.08
CA ILE A 115 -11.32 3.50 1.17
C ILE A 115 -11.82 2.48 0.14
N LEU A 116 -11.00 2.20 -0.86
CA LEU A 116 -11.25 1.18 -1.88
C LEU A 116 -9.98 0.37 -2.09
N LEU A 117 -10.12 -0.95 -2.03
CA LEU A 117 -9.08 -1.91 -2.40
C LEU A 117 -9.50 -2.64 -3.67
N GLU A 118 -8.67 -2.59 -4.69
CA GLU A 118 -8.95 -3.21 -5.99
C GLU A 118 -7.73 -4.03 -6.46
N PRO A 119 -7.84 -5.37 -6.55
CA PRO A 119 -6.85 -6.17 -7.27
C PRO A 119 -6.87 -5.78 -8.75
N PHE A 120 -5.70 -5.65 -9.35
CA PHE A 120 -5.60 -5.29 -10.76
C PHE A 120 -4.59 -6.18 -11.49
N THR A 121 -4.83 -6.31 -12.79
CA THR A 121 -3.87 -6.82 -13.77
C THR A 121 -4.02 -5.98 -15.03
N TYR A 122 -2.91 -5.56 -15.60
CA TYR A 122 -2.88 -4.98 -16.94
C TYR A 122 -2.78 -6.14 -17.92
N ALA A 123 -3.67 -6.14 -18.92
CA ALA A 123 -3.54 -7.10 -20.01
C ALA A 123 -2.15 -6.93 -20.63
N SER A 124 -1.41 -8.04 -20.73
CA SER A 124 -0.19 -8.06 -21.54
C SER A 124 -0.57 -7.64 -22.95
N ALA A 125 0.05 -6.56 -23.42
CA ALA A 125 -0.03 -6.14 -24.82
C ALA A 125 0.57 -7.22 -25.74
#